data_AF-A0A4P9ZBC7-F1
#
_entry.id   AF-A0A4P9ZBC7-F1
#
_cell.length_a   1.000
_cell.length_b   1.000
_cell.length_c   1.000
_cell.angle_alpha   90.00
_cell.angle_beta   90.00
_cell.angle_gamma   90.00
#
_symmetry.space_group_name_H-M   'P 1'
#
loop_
_entity.id
_entity.type
_entity.pdbx_description
1 polymer ?
#
loop_
_entity_poly.entity_id
_entity_poly.type
_entity_poly.pdbx_seq_one_letter_code
_entity_poly.pdbx_strand_id
1 'polypeptide(L)'
;MSRNKEKALSGLNRHYQQKLNESAHIDVHDRPTRVLSVSLLREAEAYRRAVLGEFLSKLSDINNPMIGDDDIRILNAKLRKLDREKAAWEHHILLLGGPDY
;
A
#
# COMPACT_ATOMS: atom_id res chain seq x y z
N MET A 1 32.17 -7.14 8.08
CA MET A 1 30.86 -6.49 8.28
C MET A 1 29.88 -7.09 7.27
N SER A 2 28.92 -7.92 7.70
CA SER A 2 27.92 -8.51 6.80
C SER A 2 26.98 -7.45 6.22
N ARG A 3 26.65 -7.59 4.93
CA ARG A 3 25.80 -6.66 4.16
C ARG A 3 24.43 -6.48 4.83
N ASN A 4 23.81 -5.31 4.68
CA ASN A 4 22.52 -4.98 5.30
C ASN A 4 21.42 -6.04 5.00
N LYS A 5 21.47 -6.65 3.81
CA LYS A 5 20.57 -7.76 3.42
C LYS A 5 20.73 -9.01 4.32
N GLU A 6 21.94 -9.36 4.72
CA GLU A 6 22.20 -10.50 5.60
C GLU A 6 21.73 -10.23 7.04
N LYS A 7 21.90 -8.98 7.52
CA LYS A 7 21.35 -8.57 8.81
C LYS A 7 19.82 -8.58 8.82
N ALA A 8 19.19 -8.15 7.73
CA ALA A 8 17.74 -8.19 7.57
C ALA A 8 17.18 -9.63 7.57
N LEU A 9 17.97 -10.61 7.09
CA LEU A 9 17.60 -12.03 7.07
C LEU A 9 17.94 -12.80 8.35
N SER A 10 18.59 -12.16 9.32
CA SER A 10 19.00 -12.80 10.57
C SER A 10 17.80 -13.34 11.36
N GLY A 11 18.01 -14.46 12.08
CA GLY A 11 16.97 -15.09 12.90
C GLY A 11 16.37 -14.16 13.96
N LEU A 12 17.17 -13.26 14.52
CA LEU A 12 16.70 -12.25 15.47
C LEU A 12 15.73 -11.25 14.82
N ASN A 13 16.01 -10.85 13.58
CA ASN A 13 15.18 -9.89 12.86
C ASN A 13 13.83 -10.52 12.47
N ARG A 14 13.83 -11.79 12.06
CA ARG A 14 12.59 -12.55 11.84
C ARG A 14 11.74 -12.68 13.10
N HIS A 15 12.36 -12.96 14.24
CA HIS A 15 11.64 -13.04 15.52
C HIS A 15 11.05 -11.68 15.95
N TYR A 16 11.78 -10.58 15.72
CA TYR A 16 11.25 -9.23 15.93
C TYR A 16 10.07 -8.91 14.99
N GLN A 17 10.16 -9.28 13.71
CA GLN A 17 9.07 -9.14 12.75
C GLN A 17 7.84 -9.98 13.15
N GLN A 18 8.03 -11.22 13.61
CA GLN A 18 6.93 -12.05 14.11
C GLN A 18 6.20 -11.42 15.30
N LYS A 19 6.94 -10.86 16.27
CA LYS A 19 6.33 -10.14 17.40
C LYS A 19 5.62 -8.85 16.97
N LEU A 20 6.17 -8.13 16.00
CA LEU A 20 5.52 -6.96 15.40
C LEU A 20 4.23 -7.35 14.66
N ASN A 21 4.24 -8.46 13.95
CA ASN A 21 3.08 -8.98 13.23
C ASN A 21 2.01 -9.50 14.19
N GLU A 22 2.39 -10.13 15.32
CA GLU A 22 1.47 -10.46 16.42
C GLU A 22 0.78 -9.20 16.98
N SER A 23 1.48 -8.05 17.01
CA SER A 23 0.89 -6.76 17.36
C SER A 23 0.17 -6.09 16.19
N ALA A 24 -0.88 -6.72 15.66
CA ALA A 24 -1.84 -6.14 14.70
C ALA A 24 -1.23 -5.25 13.59
N HIS A 25 -0.05 -5.62 13.09
CA HIS A 25 0.60 -4.89 12.01
C HIS A 25 -0.06 -5.28 10.70
N ILE A 26 -0.64 -4.29 10.02
CA ILE A 26 -1.25 -4.49 8.71
C ILE A 26 -0.13 -4.36 7.69
N ASP A 27 0.29 -5.48 7.13
CA ASP A 27 1.28 -5.49 6.04
C ASP A 27 0.67 -4.81 4.82
N VAL A 28 1.12 -3.58 4.56
CA VAL A 28 0.70 -2.71 3.45
C VAL A 28 0.87 -3.39 2.08
N HIS A 29 1.77 -4.35 1.99
CA HIS A 29 2.08 -5.08 0.77
C HIS A 29 1.16 -6.29 0.50
N ASP A 30 0.42 -6.78 1.49
CA ASP A 30 -0.50 -7.92 1.35
C ASP A 30 -1.95 -7.43 1.27
N ARG A 31 -2.21 -6.51 0.33
CA ARG A 31 -3.56 -5.97 0.11
C ARG A 31 -4.41 -7.03 -0.59
N PRO A 32 -5.60 -7.38 -0.06
CA PRO A 32 -6.47 -8.35 -0.71
C PRO A 32 -6.96 -7.80 -2.06
N THR A 33 -7.02 -8.68 -3.06
CA THR A 33 -7.50 -8.33 -4.41
C THR A 33 -8.98 -7.94 -4.42
N ARG A 34 -9.75 -8.44 -3.47
CA ARG A 34 -11.18 -8.13 -3.32
C ARG A 34 -11.39 -7.34 -2.04
N VAL A 35 -11.68 -6.05 -2.18
CA VAL A 35 -11.91 -5.11 -1.08
C VAL A 35 -12.96 -5.61 -0.07
N LEU A 36 -14.03 -6.25 -0.57
CA LEU A 36 -15.12 -6.79 0.23
C LEU A 36 -14.73 -7.92 1.21
N SER A 37 -13.53 -8.52 1.11
CA SER A 37 -13.10 -9.55 2.06
C SER A 37 -12.72 -8.99 3.42
N VAL A 38 -12.46 -7.68 3.53
CA VAL A 38 -12.07 -7.03 4.79
C VAL A 38 -13.33 -6.62 5.54
N SER A 39 -13.54 -7.13 6.75
CA SER A 39 -14.69 -6.75 7.58
C SER A 39 -14.37 -5.66 8.61
N LEU A 40 -13.08 -5.42 8.87
CA LEU A 40 -12.60 -4.48 9.89
C LEU A 40 -12.37 -3.09 9.28
N LEU A 41 -13.07 -2.08 9.80
CA LEU A 41 -12.95 -0.68 9.38
C LEU A 41 -11.50 -0.17 9.47
N ARG A 42 -10.81 -0.47 10.58
CA ARG A 42 -9.42 -0.06 10.81
C ARG A 42 -8.47 -0.58 9.74
N GLU A 43 -8.70 -1.80 9.26
CA GLU A 43 -7.89 -2.42 8.21
C GLU A 43 -8.17 -1.76 6.86
N ALA A 44 -9.45 -1.52 6.54
CA ALA A 44 -9.84 -0.83 5.31
C ALA A 44 -9.23 0.59 5.23
N GLU A 45 -9.23 1.35 6.33
CA GLU A 45 -8.58 2.66 6.40
C GLU A 45 -7.05 2.59 6.21
N ALA A 46 -6.40 1.58 6.79
CA ALA A 46 -4.96 1.37 6.63
C ALA A 46 -4.61 1.07 5.16
N TYR A 47 -5.38 0.21 4.50
CA TYR A 47 -5.20 -0.08 3.07
C TYR A 47 -5.46 1.14 2.19
N ARG A 48 -6.47 1.97 2.51
CA ARG A 48 -6.68 3.25 1.80
C ARG A 48 -5.46 4.16 1.92
N ARG A 49 -4.91 4.33 3.14
CA ARG A 49 -3.71 5.17 3.37
C ARG A 49 -2.50 4.64 2.62
N ALA A 50 -2.32 3.33 2.57
CA ALA A 50 -1.29 2.68 1.77
C ALA A 50 -1.39 3.02 0.28
N VAL A 51 -2.59 2.85 -0.31
CA VAL A 51 -2.85 3.16 -1.73
C VAL A 51 -2.59 4.64 -2.02
N LEU A 52 -3.00 5.54 -1.12
CA LEU A 52 -2.72 6.97 -1.22
C LEU A 52 -1.22 7.27 -1.18
N GLY A 53 -0.46 6.63 -0.30
CA GLY A 53 1.00 6.78 -0.24
C GLY A 53 1.68 6.35 -1.54
N GLU A 54 1.26 5.21 -2.10
CA GLU A 54 1.74 4.74 -3.40
C GLU A 54 1.36 5.70 -4.53
N PHE A 55 0.13 6.22 -4.54
CA PHE A 55 -0.34 7.20 -5.51
C PHE A 55 0.52 8.47 -5.48
N LEU A 56 0.78 9.03 -4.29
CA LEU A 56 1.60 10.23 -4.13
C LEU A 56 3.07 10.00 -4.54
N SER A 57 3.63 8.82 -4.25
CA SER A 57 4.97 8.46 -4.71
C SER A 57 5.02 8.40 -6.24
N LYS A 58 4.04 7.77 -6.89
CA LYS A 58 3.97 7.68 -8.36
C LYS A 58 3.67 9.02 -9.01
N LEU A 59 2.91 9.90 -8.37
CA LEU A 59 2.69 11.27 -8.81
C LEU A 59 3.99 12.07 -8.77
N SER A 60 4.82 11.86 -7.75
CA SER A 60 6.14 12.49 -7.64
C SER A 60 7.08 11.99 -8.75
N ASP A 61 7.00 10.70 -9.10
CA ASP A 61 7.77 10.13 -10.22
C ASP A 61 7.41 10.77 -11.58
N ILE A 62 6.15 11.18 -11.80
CA ILE A 62 5.73 11.89 -13.04
C ILE A 62 6.44 13.23 -13.19
N ASN A 63 6.67 13.92 -12.08
CA ASN A 63 7.28 15.25 -12.08
C ASN A 63 8.81 15.20 -12.31
N ASN A 64 9.40 14.01 -12.44
CA ASN A 64 10.82 13.87 -12.72
C ASN A 64 11.13 14.24 -14.19
N PRO A 65 11.95 15.26 -14.46
CA PRO A 65 12.23 15.72 -15.82
C PRO A 65 13.04 14.73 -16.69
N MET A 66 13.57 13.66 -16.10
CA MET A 66 14.38 12.65 -16.81
C MET A 66 13.59 11.39 -17.20
N ILE A 67 12.26 11.40 -17.04
CA ILE A 67 11.41 10.26 -17.39
C ILE A 67 11.14 10.22 -18.90
N GLY A 68 11.15 9.02 -19.51
CA GLY A 68 10.82 8.85 -20.92
C GLY A 68 9.31 8.88 -21.18
N ASP A 69 8.89 9.25 -22.39
CA ASP A 69 7.46 9.34 -22.77
C ASP A 69 6.70 8.01 -22.60
N ASP A 70 7.35 6.88 -22.89
CA ASP A 70 6.75 5.56 -22.69
C ASP A 70 6.55 5.23 -21.21
N ASP A 71 7.48 5.64 -20.36
CA ASP A 71 7.37 5.47 -18.91
C ASP A 71 6.26 6.34 -18.33
N ILE A 72 6.05 7.56 -18.84
CA ILE A 72 4.91 8.43 -18.46
C ILE A 72 3.58 7.72 -18.77
N ARG A 73 3.45 7.07 -19.93
CA ARG A 73 2.22 6.33 -20.29
C ARG A 73 1.96 5.16 -19.34
N ILE A 74 3.00 4.40 -19.02
CA ILE A 74 2.93 3.28 -18.07
C ILE A 74 2.57 3.79 -16.67
N LEU A 75 3.18 4.89 -16.24
CA LEU A 75 2.96 5.51 -14.94
C LEU A 75 1.53 6.05 -14.82
N ASN A 76 0.99 6.66 -15.88
CA ASN A 76 -0.41 7.07 -15.95
C ASN A 76 -1.38 5.88 -15.89
N ALA A 77 -1.08 4.76 -16.55
CA ALA A 77 -1.87 3.54 -16.41
C ALA A 77 -1.86 3.00 -14.98
N LYS A 78 -0.72 3.04 -14.30
CA LYS A 78 -0.58 2.66 -12.88
C LYS A 78 -1.36 3.59 -11.97
N LEU A 79 -1.25 4.91 -12.12
CA LEU A 79 -2.02 5.89 -11.33
C LEU A 79 -3.52 5.70 -11.48
N ARG A 80 -4.01 5.49 -12.71
CA ARG A 80 -5.43 5.18 -12.95
C ARG A 80 -5.89 3.87 -12.29
N LYS A 81 -4.99 2.91 -12.09
CA LYS A 81 -5.31 1.68 -11.35
C LYS A 81 -5.39 1.97 -9.84
N LEU A 82 -4.43 2.71 -9.30
CA LEU A 82 -4.40 3.08 -7.87
C LEU A 82 -5.59 3.97 -7.49
N ASP A 83 -5.98 4.92 -8.34
CA ASP A 83 -7.13 5.79 -8.06
C ASP A 83 -8.46 5.00 -8.05
N ARG A 84 -8.62 4.02 -8.93
CA ARG A 84 -9.77 3.09 -8.88
C ARG A 84 -9.75 2.21 -7.64
N GLU A 85 -8.58 1.75 -7.22
CA GLU A 85 -8.43 0.98 -5.99
C GLU A 85 -8.80 1.84 -4.77
N LYS A 86 -8.34 3.09 -4.72
CA LYS A 86 -8.70 4.07 -3.69
C LYS A 86 -10.21 4.26 -3.59
N ALA A 87 -10.89 4.51 -4.71
CA ALA A 87 -12.34 4.68 -4.75
C ALA A 87 -13.09 3.42 -4.28
N ALA A 88 -12.59 2.22 -4.61
CA ALA A 88 -13.16 0.97 -4.14
C ALA A 88 -13.03 0.82 -2.61
N TRP A 89 -11.88 1.21 -2.03
CA TRP A 89 -11.69 1.25 -0.58
C TRP A 89 -12.60 2.28 0.11
N GLU A 90 -12.77 3.47 -0.47
CA GLU A 90 -13.66 4.51 0.05
C GLU A 90 -15.11 4.04 0.09
N HIS A 91 -15.59 3.43 -1.00
CA HIS A 91 -16.94 2.84 -1.03
C HIS A 91 -17.10 1.71 0.01
N HIS A 92 -16.08 0.89 0.21
CA HIS A 92 -16.14 -0.18 1.21
C HIS A 92 -16.13 0.34 2.64
N ILE A 93 -15.35 1.38 2.92
CA ILE A 93 -15.37 2.08 4.22
C ILE A 93 -16.77 2.63 4.50
N LEU A 94 -17.42 3.23 3.50
CA LEU A 94 -18.80 3.71 3.60
C LEU A 94 -19.77 2.56 3.93
N LEU A 95 -19.65 1.40 3.26
CA LEU A 95 -20.47 0.22 3.51
C LEU A 95 -20.30 -0.34 4.93
N LEU A 96 -19.10 -0.22 5.51
CA LEU A 96 -18.80 -0.62 6.89
C LEU A 96 -19.29 0.40 7.93
N GLY A 97 -19.93 1.50 7.51
CA GLY A 97 -20.41 2.57 8.39
C GLY A 97 -19.30 3.55 8.83
N GLY A 98 -18.20 3.60 8.08
CA GLY A 98 -17.12 4.55 8.28
C GLY A 98 -17.40 5.95 7.69
N PRO A 99 -16.41 6.86 7.77
CA PRO A 99 -16.53 8.20 7.21
C PRO A 99 -16.56 8.21 5.68
N ASP A 100 -17.31 9.15 5.10
CA ASP A 100 -17.28 9.48 3.67
C ASP A 100 -16.09 10.38 3.35
N TYR A 101 -15.42 10.13 2.23
CA TYR A 101 -14.00 10.41 2.07
C TYR A 101 -13.59 10.92 0.69
#